data_AF-A0A090JVU6-F1
#
_entry.id   AF-A0A090JVU6-F1
#
_cell.length_a   1.000
_cell.length_b   1.000
_cell.length_c   1.000
_cell.angle_alpha   90.00
_cell.angle_beta   90.00
_cell.angle_gamma   90.00
#
_symmetry.space_group_name_H-M   'P 1'
#
loop_
_entity.id
_entity.type
_entity.pdbx_description
1 polymer ?
#
loop_
_entity_poly.entity_id
_entity_poly.type
_entity_poly.pdbx_seq_one_letter_code
_entity_poly.pdbx_strand_id
1 'polypeptide(L)'
;MGEFITITPESARELIEKEPEITILDIRPNADFKREHIPGAVNLDYDGHQFQSKVEKLDKNQPYIIYCKSGVRGGYFLEKMRESGFVGA
;
A
#
# COMPACT_ATOMS: atom_id res chain seq x y z
N MET A 1 -11.94 -10.21 10.43
CA MET A 1 -12.32 -8.91 9.84
C MET A 1 -11.09 -8.05 9.95
N GLY A 2 -10.22 -8.05 8.93
CA GLY A 2 -9.09 -7.13 8.97
C GLY A 2 -9.60 -5.72 8.75
N GLU A 3 -9.07 -4.80 9.55
CA GLU A 3 -9.45 -3.41 9.56
C GLU A 3 -8.27 -2.62 9.02
N PHE A 4 -8.51 -1.70 8.08
CA PHE A 4 -7.45 -0.85 7.55
C PHE A 4 -7.10 0.19 8.60
N ILE A 5 -5.97 -0.02 9.28
CA ILE A 5 -5.51 0.88 10.32
C ILE A 5 -4.62 1.97 9.71
N THR A 6 -4.90 3.22 10.06
CA THR A 6 -3.98 4.31 9.73
C THR A 6 -2.94 4.41 10.84
N ILE A 7 -1.69 4.19 10.48
CA ILE A 7 -0.54 4.27 11.39
C ILE A 7 0.32 5.49 11.07
N THR A 8 1.10 5.95 12.05
CA THR A 8 2.09 7.00 11.83
C THR A 8 3.31 6.45 11.08
N PRO A 9 4.11 7.32 10.43
CA PRO A 9 5.37 6.89 9.80
C PRO A 9 6.33 6.20 10.78
N GLU A 10 6.32 6.61 12.05
CA GLU A 10 7.13 6.01 13.11
C GLU A 10 6.70 4.57 13.39
N SER A 11 5.40 4.34 13.60
CA SER A 11 4.87 2.99 13.80
C SER A 11 5.02 2.11 12.55
N ALA A 12 4.88 2.70 11.35
CA ALA A 12 5.14 1.98 10.10
C ALA A 12 6.59 1.49 10.02
N ARG A 13 7.54 2.34 10.42
CA ARG A 13 8.95 1.97 10.50
C ARG A 13 9.17 0.82 11.49
N GLU A 14 8.61 0.91 12.70
CA GLU A 14 8.71 -0.17 13.68
C GLU A 14 8.13 -1.49 13.16
N LEU A 15 7.02 -1.45 12.43
CA LEU A 15 6.43 -2.63 11.82
C LEU A 15 7.32 -3.21 10.73
N ILE A 16 7.89 -2.38 9.86
CA ILE A 16 8.83 -2.83 8.83
C ILE A 16 10.08 -3.46 9.47
N GLU A 17 10.54 -2.93 10.61
CA GLU A 17 11.68 -3.48 11.35
C GLU A 17 11.33 -4.79 12.09
N LYS A 18 10.09 -4.96 12.55
CA LYS A 18 9.62 -6.17 13.25
C LYS A 18 9.16 -7.29 12.31
N GLU A 19 8.55 -6.93 11.20
CA GLU A 19 7.93 -7.80 10.19
C GLU A 19 8.62 -7.58 8.84
N PRO A 20 9.82 -8.14 8.62
CA PRO A 20 10.54 -7.96 7.35
C PRO A 20 9.83 -8.58 6.15
N GLU A 21 8.82 -9.43 6.38
CA GLU A 21 7.97 -10.03 5.33
C GLU A 21 6.83 -9.10 4.90
N ILE A 22 6.61 -7.98 5.60
CA ILE A 22 5.54 -7.04 5.25
C ILE A 22 5.84 -6.35 3.93
N THR A 23 4.88 -6.39 3.00
CA THR A 23 5.06 -5.75 1.70
C THR A 23 4.60 -4.30 1.78
N ILE A 24 5.47 -3.39 1.36
CA ILE A 24 5.17 -1.96 1.35
C ILE A 24 4.67 -1.58 -0.05
N LEU A 25 3.51 -0.94 -0.14
CA LEU A 25 2.88 -0.49 -1.36
C LEU A 25 2.96 1.03 -1.47
N ASP A 26 3.68 1.50 -2.48
CA ASP A 26 3.77 2.92 -2.80
C ASP A 26 2.78 3.30 -3.90
N ILE A 27 1.83 4.17 -3.56
CA ILE A 27 0.76 4.63 -4.45
C ILE A 27 1.06 6.01 -5.04
N ARG A 28 2.28 6.51 -4.88
CA ARG A 28 2.75 7.73 -5.52
C ARG A 28 3.01 7.47 -7.01
N PRO A 29 3.04 8.54 -7.83
CA PRO A 29 3.38 8.43 -9.24
C PRO A 29 4.74 7.76 -9.42
N ASN A 30 4.91 6.99 -10.49
CA ASN A 30 6.19 6.31 -10.75
C ASN A 30 7.39 7.26 -10.78
N ALA A 31 7.17 8.51 -11.20
CA ALA A 31 8.18 9.56 -11.19
C ALA A 31 8.67 9.91 -9.77
N ASP A 32 7.79 9.97 -8.77
CA ASP A 32 8.17 10.19 -7.37
C ASP A 32 8.86 8.94 -6.79
N PHE A 33 8.34 7.74 -7.08
CA PHE A 33 8.94 6.48 -6.63
C PHE A 33 10.38 6.30 -7.14
N LYS A 34 10.63 6.60 -8.42
CA LYS A 34 11.97 6.51 -9.01
C LYS A 34 12.96 7.52 -8.43
N ARG A 35 12.48 8.66 -7.92
CA ARG A 35 13.34 9.65 -7.27
C ARG A 35 13.77 9.15 -5.89
N GLU A 36 12.83 8.64 -5.11
CA GLU A 36 13.08 8.13 -3.76
C GLU A 36 11.92 7.23 -3.33
N HIS A 37 12.23 6.06 -2.77
CA HIS A 37 11.24 5.14 -2.24
C HIS A 37 11.84 4.31 -1.12
N ILE A 38 10.95 3.71 -0.31
CA ILE A 38 11.37 2.78 0.74
C ILE A 38 11.91 1.50 0.08
N PRO A 39 13.11 1.02 0.44
CA PRO A 39 13.66 -0.22 -0.10
C PRO A 39 12.69 -1.39 0.07
N GLY A 40 12.48 -2.17 -0.99
CA GLY A 40 11.51 -3.28 -1.00
C GLY A 40 10.06 -2.85 -1.24
N ALA A 41 9.76 -1.55 -1.34
CA ALA A 41 8.41 -1.10 -1.69
C ALA A 41 8.07 -1.41 -3.16
N VAL A 42 6.83 -1.81 -3.38
CA VAL A 42 6.26 -2.06 -4.71
C VAL A 42 5.44 -0.84 -5.12
N ASN A 43 5.80 -0.23 -6.26
CA ASN A 43 5.04 0.89 -6.79
C ASN A 43 3.81 0.42 -7.56
N LEU A 44 2.65 0.83 -7.06
CA LEU A 44 1.38 0.56 -7.71
C LEU A 44 1.01 1.65 -8.70
N ASP A 45 1.63 2.82 -8.61
CA ASP A 45 1.37 4.00 -9.44
C ASP A 45 -0.11 4.42 -9.40
N TYR A 46 -0.37 5.68 -9.06
CA TYR A 46 -1.72 6.22 -9.12
C TYR A 46 -2.06 6.62 -10.57
N ASP A 47 -1.98 5.67 -11.49
CA ASP A 47 -2.52 5.80 -12.83
C ASP A 47 -3.79 4.94 -12.86
N GLY A 48 -4.94 5.59 -12.63
CA GLY A 48 -6.19 4.97 -12.17
C GLY A 48 -6.68 3.75 -12.95
N HIS A 49 -6.17 3.49 -14.16
CA HIS A 49 -6.50 2.30 -14.95
C HIS A 49 -5.69 1.05 -14.57
N GLN A 50 -4.40 1.19 -14.24
CA GLN A 50 -3.57 0.03 -13.90
C GLN A 50 -3.69 -0.38 -12.45
N PHE A 51 -4.22 0.53 -11.63
CA PHE A 51 -4.29 0.36 -10.21
C PHE A 51 -5.10 -0.88 -9.79
N GLN A 52 -6.30 -1.05 -10.35
CA GLN A 52 -7.18 -2.20 -10.08
C GLN A 52 -6.49 -3.54 -10.42
N SER A 53 -5.92 -3.65 -11.62
CA SER A 53 -5.28 -4.88 -12.08
C SER A 53 -4.04 -5.26 -11.27
N LYS A 54 -3.39 -4.30 -10.61
CA LYS A 54 -2.29 -4.60 -9.69
C LYS A 54 -2.81 -5.06 -8.33
N VAL A 55 -3.86 -4.44 -7.79
CA VAL A 55 -4.51 -4.90 -6.55
C VAL A 55 -5.03 -6.33 -6.69
N GLU A 56 -5.61 -6.68 -7.83
CA GLU A 56 -6.08 -8.04 -8.09
C GLU A 56 -4.97 -9.08 -8.14
N LYS A 57 -3.72 -8.68 -8.39
CA LYS A 57 -2.54 -9.56 -8.39
C LYS A 57 -1.90 -9.71 -7.01
N LEU A 58 -2.28 -8.89 -6.04
CA LEU A 58 -1.76 -8.98 -4.68
C LEU A 58 -2.40 -10.15 -3.93
N ASP A 59 -1.67 -10.72 -2.97
CA ASP A 59 -2.13 -11.83 -2.16
C ASP A 59 -3.04 -11.33 -1.04
N LYS A 60 -4.32 -11.67 -1.09
CA LYS A 60 -5.34 -11.18 -0.15
C LYS A 60 -5.14 -11.66 1.29
N ASN A 61 -4.24 -12.62 1.54
CA ASN A 61 -3.94 -13.15 2.87
C ASN A 61 -2.69 -12.53 3.51
N GLN A 62 -1.97 -11.65 2.82
CA GLN A 62 -0.75 -11.03 3.33
C GLN A 62 -1.01 -9.62 3.88
N PRO A 63 -0.26 -9.20 4.91
CA PRO A 63 -0.30 -7.83 5.39
C PRO A 63 0.43 -6.89 4.43
N TYR A 64 -0.16 -5.72 4.19
CA TYR A 64 0.41 -4.67 3.33
C TYR A 64 0.41 -3.32 4.04
N ILE A 65 1.54 -2.61 3.96
CA ILE A 65 1.62 -1.21 4.38
C ILE A 65 1.45 -0.35 3.14
N ILE A 66 0.42 0.49 3.09
CA ILE A 66 0.17 1.40 1.97
C ILE A 66 0.53 2.81 2.40
N TYR A 67 1.33 3.52 1.58
CA TYR A 67 1.65 4.91 1.84
C TYR A 67 1.48 5.79 0.61
N CYS A 68 1.10 7.04 0.87
CA CYS A 68 0.84 8.08 -0.11
C CYS A 68 1.48 9.39 0.33
N LYS A 69 1.72 10.30 -0.61
CA LYS A 69 2.26 11.64 -0.34
C LYS A 69 1.41 12.48 0.63
N SER A 70 0.09 12.30 0.64
CA SER A 70 -0.82 13.21 1.37
C SER A 70 -2.02 12.52 2.05
N GLY A 71 -2.06 11.18 2.10
CA GLY A 71 -3.18 10.42 2.68
C GLY A 71 -4.48 10.41 1.85
N VAL A 72 -4.73 11.42 1.00
CA VAL A 72 -5.96 11.54 0.19
C VAL A 72 -6.20 10.34 -0.74
N ARG A 73 -5.14 9.84 -1.40
CA ARG A 73 -5.26 8.70 -2.32
C ARG A 73 -5.41 7.36 -1.60
N GLY A 74 -5.11 7.33 -0.29
CA GLY A 74 -5.29 6.15 0.54
C GLY A 74 -6.75 5.72 0.57
N GLY A 75 -7.69 6.65 0.79
CA GLY A 75 -9.12 6.31 0.85
C GLY A 75 -9.65 5.60 -0.41
N TYR A 76 -9.32 6.12 -1.60
CA TYR A 76 -9.68 5.47 -2.87
C TYR A 76 -9.05 4.09 -3.03
N PHE A 77 -7.77 3.97 -2.64
CA PHE A 77 -7.04 2.71 -2.69
C PHE A 77 -7.66 1.64 -1.78
N LEU A 78 -7.99 2.04 -0.55
CA LEU A 78 -8.63 1.21 0.45
C LEU A 78 -9.99 0.70 -0.02
N GLU A 79 -10.78 1.55 -0.68
CA GLU A 79 -12.04 1.16 -1.29
C GLU A 79 -11.83 0.08 -2.36
N LYS A 80 -10.86 0.27 -3.27
CA LYS A 80 -10.56 -0.74 -4.30
C LYS A 80 -10.03 -2.05 -3.75
N MET A 81 -9.24 -2.01 -2.69
CA MET A 81 -8.81 -3.23 -1.99
C MET A 81 -9.99 -3.96 -1.37
N ARG A 82 -10.92 -3.24 -0.73
CA ARG A 82 -12.16 -3.83 -0.18
C ARG A 82 -13.00 -4.47 -1.28
N GLU A 83 -13.20 -3.77 -2.40
CA GLU A 83 -13.92 -4.30 -3.57
C GLU A 83 -13.24 -5.55 -4.15
N SER A 84 -11.91 -5.59 -4.11
CA SER A 84 -11.13 -6.75 -4.56
C SER A 84 -11.15 -7.91 -3.57
N GLY A 85 -11.76 -7.76 -2.40
CA GLY A 85 -11.89 -8.81 -1.38
C GLY A 85 -10.70 -8.92 -0.43
N PHE A 86 -9.89 -7.87 -0.28
CA PHE A 86 -8.90 -7.81 0.80
C PHE A 86 -9.62 -7.71 2.14
N VAL A 87 -9.42 -8.71 3.00
CA VAL A 87 -10.05 -8.77 4.32
C VAL A 87 -9.09 -8.17 5.35
N GLY A 88 -8.66 -6.94 5.05
CA GLY A 88 -7.83 -6.04 5.85
C GLY A 88 -6.35 -6.38 5.97
N ALA A 89 -5.59 -5.30 5.92
CA ALA A 89 -4.17 -5.18 6.19
C ALA A 89 -4.00 -4.10 7.26
#